data_AF-A0A7C4EFU9-F1
#
_entry.id   AF-A0A7C4EFU9-F1
#
_cell.length_a   1.000
_cell.length_b   1.000
_cell.length_c   1.000
_cell.angle_alpha   90.00
_cell.angle_beta   90.00
_cell.angle_gamma   90.00
#
_symmetry.space_group_name_H-M   'P 1'
#
loop_
_entity.id
_entity.type
_entity.pdbx_description
1 polymer ?
#
loop_
_entity_poly.entity_id
_entity_poly.type
_entity_poly.pdbx_seq_one_letter_code
_entity_poly.pdbx_strand_id
1 'polypeptide(L)'
;MGLADARELGMAATFDDLLELAGRLAITVRHAHLGGGGGGLVRVRGQRQLFIDLDADPAEQLERTARALAAETDLETMYIRPDLRELLERYGA
;
A
#
# COMPACT_ATOMS: atom_id res chain seq x y z
N MET A 1 1.23 -16.01 22.73
CA MET A 1 0.73 -15.20 21.61
C MET A 1 -0.10 -14.09 22.22
N GLY A 2 0.44 -12.87 22.30
CA GLY A 2 -0.23 -11.72 22.89
C GLY A 2 -1.17 -11.04 21.90
N LEU A 3 -2.03 -10.13 22.38
CA LEU A 3 -2.87 -9.31 21.50
C LEU A 3 -2.05 -8.37 20.60
N ALA A 4 -0.83 -8.00 21.01
CA ALA A 4 0.09 -7.20 20.19
C ALA A 4 0.58 -7.98 18.96
N ASP A 5 1.06 -9.22 19.15
CA ASP A 5 1.54 -10.09 18.06
C ASP A 5 0.49 -10.29 16.96
N ALA A 6 -0.77 -10.54 17.36
CA ALA A 6 -1.87 -10.75 16.40
C ALA A 6 -2.19 -9.49 15.59
N ARG A 7 -2.05 -8.31 16.20
CA ARG A 7 -2.30 -7.02 15.56
C ARG A 7 -1.16 -6.65 14.60
N GLU A 8 0.09 -6.93 14.96
CA GLU A 8 1.25 -6.77 14.08
C GLU A 8 1.18 -7.71 12.87
N LEU A 9 0.82 -8.98 13.07
CA LEU A 9 0.59 -9.95 11.99
C LEU A 9 -0.54 -9.50 11.06
N GLY A 10 -1.63 -8.96 11.60
CA GLY A 10 -2.73 -8.41 10.81
C GLY A 10 -2.26 -7.25 9.92
N MET A 11 -1.48 -6.33 10.48
CA MET A 11 -0.93 -5.19 9.73
C MET A 11 0.03 -5.64 8.62
N ALA A 12 0.91 -6.60 8.91
CA ALA A 12 1.84 -7.14 7.92
C ALA A 12 1.09 -7.84 6.77
N ALA A 13 0.05 -8.62 7.08
CA ALA A 13 -0.78 -9.27 6.07
C ALA A 13 -1.52 -8.24 5.18
N THR A 14 -2.11 -7.21 5.80
CA THR A 14 -2.75 -6.11 5.06
C THR A 14 -1.76 -5.38 4.17
N PHE A 15 -0.52 -5.17 4.62
CA PHE A 15 0.51 -4.55 3.81
C PHE A 15 0.87 -5.41 2.59
N ASP A 16 1.03 -6.72 2.76
CA ASP A 16 1.29 -7.66 1.66
C ASP A 16 0.15 -7.65 0.63
N ASP A 17 -1.11 -7.68 1.09
CA ASP A 17 -2.31 -7.56 0.23
C ASP A 17 -2.27 -6.27 -0.63
N LEU A 18 -1.78 -5.15 -0.10
CA LEU A 18 -1.62 -3.89 -0.85
C LEU A 18 -0.51 -3.98 -1.90
N LEU A 19 0.61 -4.64 -1.59
CA LEU A 19 1.70 -4.84 -2.56
C LEU A 19 1.27 -5.77 -3.70
N GLU A 20 0.51 -6.82 -3.40
CA GLU A 20 -0.10 -7.68 -4.42
C GLU A 20 -1.06 -6.90 -5.32
N LEU A 21 -1.89 -6.03 -4.73
CA LEU A 21 -2.78 -5.15 -5.47
C LEU A 21 -2.00 -4.22 -6.42
N ALA A 22 -0.89 -3.61 -5.96
CA ALA A 22 -0.02 -2.80 -6.79
C ALA A 22 0.51 -3.60 -8.00
N GLY A 23 0.95 -4.84 -7.78
CA GLY A 23 1.40 -5.73 -8.85
C GLY A 23 0.31 -6.01 -9.90
N ARG A 24 -0.92 -6.28 -9.45
CA ARG A 24 -2.07 -6.52 -10.35
C ARG A 24 -2.48 -5.25 -11.13
N LEU A 25 -2.19 -4.06 -10.62
CA LEU A 25 -2.34 -2.78 -11.31
C LEU A 25 -1.18 -2.46 -12.27
N ALA A 26 -0.25 -3.39 -12.49
CA ALA A 26 0.97 -3.17 -13.26
C ALA A 26 1.81 -1.99 -12.71
N ILE A 27 1.78 -1.77 -11.39
CA ILE A 27 2.63 -0.82 -10.68
C ILE A 27 3.88 -1.58 -10.22
N THR A 28 5.05 -1.04 -10.53
CA THR A 28 6.32 -1.63 -10.08
C THR A 28 6.61 -1.18 -8.64
N VAL A 29 6.72 -2.12 -7.70
CA VAL A 29 7.10 -1.82 -6.30
C VAL A 29 8.62 -1.69 -6.18
N ARG A 30 9.09 -0.64 -5.49
CA ARG A 30 10.49 -0.33 -5.24
C ARG A 30 10.69 -0.05 -3.75
N HIS A 31 11.53 -0.85 -3.09
CA HIS A 31 11.93 -0.60 -1.71
C HIS A 31 13.18 0.28 -1.71
N ALA A 32 13.16 1.38 -0.96
CA ALA A 32 14.26 2.34 -0.90
C ALA A 32 14.30 3.05 0.46
N HIS A 33 15.48 3.56 0.85
CA HIS A 33 15.64 4.46 2.00
C HIS A 33 15.37 5.89 1.54
N LEU A 34 14.27 6.49 1.98
CA LEU A 34 13.80 7.81 1.53
C LEU A 34 13.67 8.83 2.68
N GLY A 35 14.14 8.49 3.89
CA GLY A 35 14.23 9.42 5.02
C GLY A 35 13.01 9.42 5.96
N GLY A 36 12.13 8.42 5.88
CA GLY A 36 11.05 8.15 6.85
C GLY A 36 9.67 8.68 6.46
N GLY A 37 9.45 9.10 5.21
CA GLY A 37 8.18 9.66 4.74
C GLY A 37 7.13 8.62 4.32
N GLY A 38 7.43 7.33 4.43
CA GLY A 38 6.56 6.20 4.09
C GLY A 38 6.48 5.86 2.59
N GLY A 39 6.89 6.78 1.71
CA GLY A 39 7.01 6.55 0.27
C GLY A 39 5.85 7.14 -0.54
N GLY A 40 5.57 6.55 -1.71
CA GLY A 40 4.48 7.02 -2.58
C GLY A 40 4.55 6.55 -4.03
N LEU A 41 3.48 6.83 -4.78
CA LEU A 41 3.35 6.48 -6.20
C LEU A 41 3.87 7.62 -7.08
N VAL A 42 4.72 7.28 -8.05
CA VAL A 42 5.23 8.20 -9.07
C VAL A 42 4.99 7.63 -10.47
N ARG A 43 4.76 8.52 -11.43
CA ARG A 43 4.63 8.20 -12.86
C ARG A 43 5.88 8.68 -13.60
N VAL A 44 6.69 7.76 -14.11
CA VAL A 44 7.92 8.05 -14.85
C VAL A 44 7.82 7.45 -16.24
N ARG A 45 7.83 8.29 -17.29
CA ARG A 45 7.75 7.87 -18.70
C ARG A 45 6.57 6.93 -18.98
N GLY A 46 5.41 7.22 -18.40
CA GLY A 46 4.20 6.40 -18.53
C GLY A 46 4.18 5.11 -17.70
N GLN A 47 5.24 4.81 -16.95
CA GLN A 47 5.28 3.68 -16.02
C GLN A 47 4.96 4.14 -14.61
N ARG A 48 4.17 3.35 -13.89
CA ARG A 48 3.82 3.59 -12.49
C ARG A 48 4.81 2.85 -11.58
N GLN A 49 5.39 3.56 -10.63
CA GLN A 49 6.30 3.00 -9.64
C GLN A 49 5.84 3.41 -8.24
N LEU A 50 5.61 2.42 -7.38
CA LEU A 50 5.30 2.62 -5.98
C LEU A 50 6.60 2.47 -5.19
N PHE A 51 7.02 3.52 -4.51
CA PHE A 51 8.15 3.48 -3.61
C PHE A 51 7.69 3.21 -2.18
N ILE A 52 8.32 2.23 -1.53
CA ILE A 52 8.18 1.93 -0.11
C ILE A 52 9.42 2.45 0.59
N ASP A 53 9.22 3.35 1.55
CA ASP A 53 10.31 3.90 2.35
C ASP A 53 10.65 2.98 3.52
N LEU A 54 11.82 2.33 3.44
CA LEU A 54 12.31 1.40 4.45
C LEU A 54 12.67 2.08 5.78
N ASP A 55 12.85 3.40 5.80
CA ASP A 55 13.13 4.16 7.02
C ASP A 55 11.86 4.55 7.80
N ALA A 56 10.68 4.32 7.21
CA ALA A 56 9.41 4.66 7.83
C ALA A 56 8.87 3.52 8.70
N ASP A 57 8.15 3.86 9.77
CA ASP A 57 7.46 2.88 10.60
C ASP A 57 6.41 2.10 9.78
N PRO A 58 6.15 0.82 10.10
CA PRO A 58 5.23 -0.04 9.33
C PRO A 58 3.83 0.54 9.14
N ALA A 59 3.33 1.28 10.13
CA ALA A 59 2.02 1.95 10.05
C ALA A 59 2.01 3.06 8.97
N GLU A 60 3.10 3.84 8.86
CA GLU A 60 3.24 4.90 7.86
C GLU A 60 3.41 4.29 6.47
N GLN A 61 4.18 3.20 6.33
CA GLN A 61 4.32 2.47 5.05
C GLN A 61 2.95 1.98 4.54
N LEU A 62 2.15 1.40 5.43
CA LEU A 62 0.80 0.93 5.10
C LEU A 62 -0.11 2.08 4.71
N GLU A 63 -0.19 3.15 5.52
CA GLU A 63 -1.02 4.32 5.22
C GLU A 63 -0.65 4.93 3.86
N ARG A 64 0.64 5.18 3.62
CA ARG A 64 1.11 5.80 2.38
C ARG A 64 0.82 4.92 1.17
N THR A 65 1.01 3.62 1.31
CA THR A 65 0.70 2.66 0.25
C THR A 65 -0.80 2.62 -0.04
N ALA A 66 -1.64 2.52 0.99
CA ALA A 66 -3.08 2.51 0.83
C ALA A 66 -3.59 3.79 0.15
N ARG A 67 -3.13 4.97 0.61
CA ARG A 67 -3.48 6.26 0.00
C ARG A 67 -3.02 6.36 -1.46
N ALA A 68 -1.82 5.86 -1.76
CA ALA A 68 -1.28 5.88 -3.11
C ALA A 68 -2.09 5.00 -4.08
N LEU A 69 -2.52 3.83 -3.63
CA LEU A 69 -3.33 2.91 -4.44
C LEU A 69 -4.79 3.36 -4.56
N ALA A 70 -5.38 3.93 -3.50
CA ALA A 70 -6.76 4.40 -3.50
C ALA A 70 -7.06 5.48 -4.56
N ALA A 71 -6.03 6.21 -5.01
CA ALA A 71 -6.16 7.21 -6.07
C ALA A 71 -6.21 6.62 -7.50
N GLU A 72 -6.04 5.31 -7.67
CA GLU A 72 -6.01 4.67 -8.99
C GLU A 72 -7.42 4.24 -9.45
N THR A 73 -7.83 4.73 -10.62
CA THR A 73 -9.17 4.48 -11.21
C THR A 73 -9.41 3.03 -11.62
N ASP A 74 -8.34 2.28 -11.90
CA ASP A 74 -8.42 0.87 -12.30
C ASP A 74 -9.06 -0.02 -11.19
N LEU A 75 -9.12 0.46 -9.94
CA LEU A 75 -9.71 -0.27 -8.80
C LEU A 75 -11.23 -0.47 -8.90
N GLU A 76 -11.94 0.37 -9.66
CA GLU A 76 -13.41 0.35 -9.75
C GLU A 76 -13.93 -0.94 -10.41
N THR A 77 -13.17 -1.50 -11.34
CA THR A 77 -13.56 -2.69 -12.10
C THR A 77 -12.96 -3.98 -11.54
N MET A 78 -12.15 -3.87 -10.48
CA MET A 78 -11.40 -4.98 -9.93
C MET A 78 -12.10 -5.62 -8.72
N TYR A 79 -12.10 -6.96 -8.67
CA TYR A 79 -12.43 -7.66 -7.44
C TYR A 79 -11.32 -7.46 -6.39
N ILE A 80 -11.71 -6.90 -5.25
CA ILE A 80 -10.90 -6.63 -4.06
C ILE A 80 -11.70 -7.15 -2.86
N ARG A 81 -11.01 -7.83 -1.93
CA ARG A 81 -11.63 -8.33 -0.69
C ARG A 81 -12.30 -7.17 0.08
N PRO A 82 -13.49 -7.35 0.67
CA PRO A 82 -14.25 -6.24 1.29
C PRO A 82 -13.43 -5.40 2.29
N ASP A 83 -12.74 -6.04 3.23
CA ASP A 83 -11.92 -5.36 4.24
C ASP A 83 -10.80 -4.49 3.63
N LEU A 84 -10.14 -4.98 2.57
CA LEU A 84 -9.11 -4.22 1.85
C LEU A 84 -9.72 -3.07 1.05
N ARG A 85 -10.93 -3.26 0.51
CA ARG A 85 -11.66 -2.19 -0.21
C ARG A 85 -12.05 -1.07 0.76
N GLU A 86 -12.60 -1.41 1.93
CA GLU A 86 -12.94 -0.44 2.97
C GLU A 86 -11.70 0.35 3.43
N LEU A 87 -10.54 -0.30 3.52
CA LEU A 87 -9.27 0.35 3.82
C LEU A 87 -8.89 1.38 2.74
N LEU A 88 -8.94 0.99 1.46
CA LEU A 88 -8.62 1.89 0.34
C LEU A 88 -9.59 3.08 0.30
N GLU A 89 -10.88 2.84 0.48
CA GLU A 89 -11.90 3.91 0.52
C GLU A 89 -11.66 4.89 1.67
N ARG A 90 -11.23 4.39 2.84
CA ARG A 90 -10.87 5.24 3.99
C ARG A 90 -9.71 6.19 3.69
N TYR A 91 -8.73 5.75 2.90
CA TYR A 91 -7.53 6.53 2.60
C TYR A 91 -7.62 7.34 1.30
N GLY A 92 -8.62 7.07 0.45
CA GLY A 92 -8.89 7.80 -0.79
C GLY A 92 -9.79 9.04 -0.65
N ALA A 93 -10.45 9.20 0.51
CA ALA A 93 -11.35 10.33 0.81
C ALA A 93 -10.61 11.62 1.20
#